data_AF-K2F974-F1
#
_entry.id   AF-K2F974-F1
#
_cell.length_a   1.000
_cell.length_b   1.000
_cell.length_c   1.000
_cell.angle_alpha   90.00
_cell.angle_beta   90.00
_cell.angle_gamma   90.00
#
_symmetry.space_group_name_H-M   'P 1'
#
loop_
_entity.id
_entity.type
_entity.pdbx_description
1 polymer ?
#
loop_
_entity_poly.entity_id
_entity_poly.type
_entity_poly.pdbx_seq_one_letter_code
_entity_poly.pdbx_strand_id
1 'polypeptide(L)'
;PVVFSVVPIATYLISFATNGEELGVLQLLGVLLLIFGGLLISFDLPLKVHPITFRFVKKIIKFSLIRETLFSEQHLRTNRRKFFEGFYMSCVAGILLAVSYVMFKEVYLEQSFFNGFMWTRVGGFLFVLLMLLIPAWRKTIFRSFTHAKKPSRRHVSTGGFFIINKITGGLSSILLNKAFQLGSVTLVNSMVSLQYVFVLILVAVAAKRRPKIFAEKLSFWDWAQKIIAIIIIAVGMVFVSK
;
A
#
# COMPACT_ATOMS: atom_id res chain seq x y z
N PRO A 1 0.94 -2.15 2.53
CA PRO A 1 1.63 -3.21 1.76
C PRO A 1 0.75 -4.44 1.51
N VAL A 2 0.33 -5.13 2.57
CA VAL A 2 -0.39 -6.42 2.48
C VAL A 2 -1.65 -6.33 1.64
N VAL A 3 -2.52 -5.34 1.88
CA VAL A 3 -3.74 -5.14 1.08
C VAL A 3 -3.42 -5.09 -0.42
N PHE A 4 -2.45 -4.26 -0.81
CA PHE A 4 -2.07 -4.07 -2.21
C PHE A 4 -1.40 -5.29 -2.85
N SER A 5 -0.85 -6.20 -2.05
CA SER A 5 -0.33 -7.48 -2.52
C SER A 5 -1.43 -8.53 -2.67
N VAL A 6 -2.44 -8.49 -1.80
CA VAL A 6 -3.57 -9.41 -1.83
C VAL A 6 -4.53 -9.09 -2.97
N VAL A 7 -4.78 -7.81 -3.25
CA VAL A 7 -5.71 -7.38 -4.32
C VAL A 7 -5.41 -8.04 -5.67
N PRO A 8 -4.22 -7.91 -6.29
CA PRO A 8 -3.97 -8.51 -7.61
C PRO A 8 -4.07 -10.04 -7.61
N ILE A 9 -3.70 -10.71 -6.51
CA ILE A 9 -3.86 -12.19 -6.39
C ILE A 9 -5.34 -12.56 -6.37
N ALA A 10 -6.12 -11.90 -5.51
CA ALA A 10 -7.54 -12.17 -5.37
C ALA A 10 -8.30 -11.79 -6.64
N THR A 11 -7.96 -10.66 -7.28
CA THR A 11 -8.52 -10.24 -8.56
C THR A 11 -8.28 -11.32 -9.62
N TYR A 12 -7.04 -11.80 -9.77
CA TYR A 12 -6.73 -12.83 -10.76
C TYR A 12 -7.54 -14.10 -10.54
N LEU A 13 -7.61 -14.58 -9.28
CA LEU A 13 -8.36 -15.80 -8.96
C LEU A 13 -9.86 -15.65 -9.26
N ILE A 14 -10.44 -14.49 -8.94
CA ILE A 14 -11.86 -14.21 -9.21
C ILE A 14 -12.09 -14.11 -10.71
N SER A 15 -11.31 -13.27 -11.41
CA SER A 15 -11.47 -13.07 -12.85
C SER A 15 -11.22 -14.36 -13.65
N PHE A 16 -10.28 -15.19 -13.23
CA PHE A 16 -10.04 -16.50 -13.84
C PHE A 16 -11.24 -17.43 -13.61
N ALA A 17 -11.80 -17.46 -12.41
CA ALA A 17 -12.98 -18.27 -12.10
C ALA A 17 -14.25 -17.81 -12.85
N THR A 18 -14.36 -16.51 -13.17
CA THR A 18 -15.49 -15.94 -13.93
C THR A 18 -15.24 -15.87 -15.44
N ASN A 19 -14.12 -16.42 -15.94
CA ASN A 19 -13.66 -16.27 -17.33
C ASN A 19 -13.58 -14.80 -17.81
N GLY A 20 -13.35 -13.87 -16.88
CA GLY A 20 -13.30 -12.44 -17.16
C GLY A 20 -11.93 -11.95 -17.67
N GLU A 21 -10.84 -12.66 -17.36
CA GLU A 21 -9.52 -12.39 -17.94
C GLU A 21 -8.63 -13.63 -17.97
N GLU A 22 -7.87 -13.79 -19.05
CA GLU A 22 -6.79 -14.78 -19.15
C GLU A 22 -5.46 -14.06 -19.30
N LEU A 23 -4.55 -14.30 -18.36
CA LEU A 23 -3.20 -13.73 -18.38
C LEU A 23 -2.20 -14.75 -18.89
N GLY A 24 -1.32 -14.31 -19.79
CA GLY A 24 -0.19 -15.12 -20.24
C GLY A 24 0.79 -15.41 -19.11
N VAL A 25 1.61 -16.45 -19.28
CA VAL A 25 2.62 -16.85 -18.28
C VAL A 25 3.59 -15.71 -17.94
N LEU A 26 4.03 -14.95 -18.95
CA LEU A 26 4.90 -13.78 -18.74
C LEU A 26 4.21 -12.70 -17.91
N GLN A 27 2.93 -12.41 -18.19
CA GLN A 27 2.15 -11.43 -17.45
C GLN A 27 1.95 -11.86 -16.00
N LEU A 28 1.66 -13.14 -15.75
CA LEU A 28 1.54 -13.69 -14.40
C LEU A 28 2.87 -13.60 -13.63
N LEU A 29 4.00 -13.93 -14.27
CA LEU A 29 5.32 -13.73 -13.69
C LEU A 29 5.57 -12.25 -13.39
N GLY A 30 5.17 -11.35 -14.29
CA GLY A 30 5.22 -9.91 -14.09
C GLY A 30 4.45 -9.45 -12.85
N VAL A 31 3.20 -9.92 -12.69
CA VAL A 31 2.35 -9.67 -11.52
C VAL A 31 3.04 -10.16 -10.24
N LEU A 32 3.59 -11.37 -10.24
CA LEU A 32 4.30 -11.93 -9.08
C LEU A 32 5.53 -11.10 -8.72
N LEU A 33 6.33 -10.69 -9.70
CA LEU A 33 7.49 -9.81 -9.49
C LEU A 33 7.07 -8.46 -8.92
N LEU A 34 6.01 -7.85 -9.44
CA LEU A 34 5.48 -6.58 -8.94
C LEU A 34 5.00 -6.70 -7.49
N ILE A 35 4.27 -7.77 -7.15
CA ILE A 35 3.83 -8.03 -5.77
C ILE A 35 5.03 -8.19 -4.85
N PHE A 36 6.00 -9.02 -5.23
CA PHE A 36 7.17 -9.31 -4.43
C PHE A 36 8.05 -8.07 -4.24
N GLY A 37 8.35 -7.35 -5.33
CA GLY A 37 9.10 -6.11 -5.28
C GLY A 37 8.41 -5.02 -4.45
N GLY A 38 7.08 -4.92 -4.55
CA GLY A 38 6.28 -4.00 -3.74
C GLY A 38 6.30 -4.32 -2.24
N LEU A 39 6.29 -5.61 -1.86
CA LEU A 39 6.49 -6.03 -0.47
C LEU A 39 7.93 -5.76 0.00
N LEU A 40 8.90 -6.06 -0.85
CA LEU A 40 10.32 -5.93 -0.53
C LEU A 40 10.75 -4.47 -0.36
N ILE A 41 10.17 -3.52 -1.10
CA ILE A 41 10.45 -2.09 -0.91
C ILE A 41 9.74 -1.50 0.32
N SER A 42 8.59 -2.07 0.72
CA SER A 42 7.73 -1.51 1.75
C SER A 42 7.93 -2.11 3.14
N PHE A 43 8.53 -3.29 3.22
CA PHE A 43 8.99 -3.85 4.49
C PHE A 43 10.44 -3.42 4.75
N ASP A 44 10.64 -2.69 5.85
CA ASP A 44 11.94 -2.56 6.48
C ASP A 44 12.29 -3.92 7.11
N LEU A 45 12.66 -4.88 6.26
CA LEU A 45 13.19 -6.15 6.70
C LEU A 45 14.46 -5.82 7.51
N PRO A 46 14.51 -6.17 8.80
CA PRO A 46 15.74 -6.06 9.55
C PRO A 46 16.68 -7.13 9.00
N LEU A 47 17.31 -6.86 7.87
CA LEU A 47 18.41 -7.64 7.32
C LEU A 47 19.62 -7.42 8.23
N LYS A 48 19.53 -7.88 9.48
CA LYS A 48 20.68 -8.21 10.30
C LYS A 48 21.29 -9.44 9.65
N VAL A 49 22.05 -9.22 8.57
CA VAL A 49 22.99 -10.23 8.10
C VAL A 49 23.94 -10.44 9.27
N HIS A 50 23.74 -11.50 10.05
CA HIS A 50 24.71 -11.86 11.06
C HIS A 50 26.02 -12.11 10.32
N PRO A 51 27.10 -11.36 10.57
CA PRO A 51 28.40 -11.70 10.02
C PRO A 51 28.85 -13.01 10.69
N ILE A 52 28.47 -14.14 10.08
CA ILE A 52 28.82 -15.49 10.53
C ILE A 52 30.34 -15.72 10.49
N THR A 53 31.10 -14.78 9.93
CA THR A 53 32.58 -14.75 9.89
C THR A 53 33.27 -14.18 11.14
N PHE A 54 32.58 -13.63 12.15
CA PHE A 54 33.23 -12.99 13.31
C PHE A 54 33.19 -13.80 14.63
N ARG A 55 33.08 -15.14 14.55
CA ARG A 55 32.97 -16.01 15.73
C ARG A 55 34.27 -16.13 16.55
N PHE A 56 35.42 -15.70 16.03
CA PHE A 56 36.71 -15.82 16.73
C PHE A 56 37.05 -14.65 17.69
N VAL A 57 36.52 -13.44 17.49
CA VAL A 57 36.93 -12.26 18.28
C VAL A 57 36.15 -12.12 19.60
N LYS A 58 34.97 -12.75 19.72
CA LYS A 58 34.04 -12.54 20.84
C LYS A 58 34.34 -13.36 22.11
N LYS A 59 35.40 -14.18 22.12
CA LYS A 59 35.70 -15.11 23.23
C LYS A 59 36.31 -14.44 24.48
N ILE A 60 36.68 -13.15 24.41
CA ILE A 60 37.43 -12.47 25.49
C ILE A 60 36.57 -11.55 26.37
N ILE A 61 35.40 -11.09 25.93
CA ILE A 61 34.60 -10.08 26.66
C ILE A 61 33.27 -10.69 27.12
N LYS A 62 33.31 -11.47 28.21
CA LYS A 62 32.16 -12.22 28.71
C LYS A 62 31.78 -11.75 30.11
N PHE A 63 30.88 -10.76 30.22
CA PHE A 63 29.84 -10.74 31.28
C PHE A 63 28.80 -9.61 31.10
N SER A 64 29.15 -8.46 30.49
CA SER A 64 28.25 -7.30 30.42
C SER A 64 27.19 -7.35 29.29
N LEU A 65 27.36 -8.23 28.29
CA LEU A 65 26.59 -8.17 27.03
C LEU A 65 25.26 -8.94 27.06
N ILE A 66 25.04 -9.79 28.06
CA ILE A 66 23.90 -10.74 28.08
C ILE A 66 22.58 -10.02 28.41
N ARG A 67 22.63 -8.91 29.16
CA ARG A 67 21.44 -8.15 29.58
C ARG A 67 20.82 -7.33 28.43
N GLU A 68 21.63 -6.77 27.53
CA GLU A 68 21.13 -6.07 26.33
C GLU A 68 20.52 -7.02 25.30
N THR A 69 21.10 -8.22 25.11
CA THR A 69 20.58 -9.21 24.17
C THR A 69 19.20 -9.75 24.57
N LEU A 70 18.95 -9.94 25.87
CA LEU A 70 17.66 -10.39 26.39
C LEU A 70 16.58 -9.30 26.26
N PHE A 71 16.91 -8.04 26.56
CA PHE A 71 15.99 -6.92 26.38
C PHE A 71 15.65 -6.66 24.90
N SER A 72 16.62 -6.83 23.99
CA SER A 72 16.40 -6.71 22.54
C SER A 72 15.45 -7.79 22.01
N GLU A 73 15.64 -9.06 22.39
CA GLU A 73 14.78 -10.16 21.96
C GLU A 73 13.34 -10.04 22.48
N GLN A 74 13.17 -9.62 23.73
CA GLN A 74 11.85 -9.51 24.36
C GLN A 74 11.03 -8.34 23.78
N HIS A 75 11.69 -7.23 23.44
CA HIS A 75 11.05 -6.11 22.73
C HIS A 75 10.68 -6.49 21.28
N LEU A 76 11.55 -7.23 20.57
CA LEU A 76 11.28 -7.77 19.23
C LEU A 76 10.11 -8.78 19.23
N ARG A 77 10.02 -9.69 20.21
CA ARG A 77 8.92 -10.68 20.32
C ARG A 77 7.57 -10.04 20.60
N THR A 78 7.52 -9.04 21.49
CA THR A 78 6.28 -8.32 21.80
C THR A 78 5.80 -7.50 20.61
N ASN A 79 6.74 -6.95 19.82
CA ASN A 79 6.42 -6.18 18.62
C ASN A 79 5.96 -7.07 17.45
N ARG A 80 6.46 -8.31 17.33
CA ARG A 80 5.98 -9.25 16.28
C ARG A 80 4.49 -9.57 16.38
N ARG A 81 3.94 -9.76 17.59
CA ARG A 81 2.50 -10.00 17.75
C ARG A 81 1.65 -8.80 17.33
N LYS A 82 2.09 -7.58 17.66
CA LYS A 82 1.44 -6.33 17.22
C LYS A 82 1.61 -6.07 15.72
N PHE A 83 2.73 -6.47 15.13
CA PHE A 83 3.00 -6.33 13.70
C PHE A 83 2.00 -7.12 12.83
N PHE A 84 1.56 -8.29 13.29
CA PHE A 84 0.52 -9.08 12.64
C PHE A 84 -0.90 -8.78 13.14
N GLU A 85 -1.05 -7.86 14.10
CA GLU A 85 -2.35 -7.40 14.58
C GLU A 85 -3.02 -6.61 13.44
N GLY A 86 -4.08 -7.17 12.87
CA GLY A 86 -4.73 -6.63 11.67
C GLY A 86 -4.22 -7.18 10.33
N PHE A 87 -3.29 -8.14 10.32
CA PHE A 87 -2.90 -8.84 9.08
C PHE A 87 -4.08 -9.54 8.43
N TYR A 88 -4.84 -10.32 9.22
CA TYR A 88 -6.06 -10.98 8.76
C TYR A 88 -7.08 -9.98 8.19
N MET A 89 -7.34 -8.89 8.91
CA MET A 89 -8.26 -7.83 8.44
C MET A 89 -7.76 -7.17 7.14
N SER A 90 -6.44 -7.04 6.96
CA SER A 90 -5.84 -6.52 5.73
C SER A 90 -6.05 -7.45 4.55
N CYS A 91 -5.94 -8.77 4.77
CA CYS A 91 -6.26 -9.76 3.73
C CYS A 91 -7.74 -9.71 3.35
N VAL A 92 -8.64 -9.69 4.34
CA VAL A 92 -10.08 -9.57 4.10
C VAL A 92 -10.40 -8.28 3.32
N ALA A 93 -9.82 -7.14 3.72
CA ALA A 93 -9.99 -5.88 3.00
C ALA A 93 -9.47 -5.96 1.55
N GLY A 94 -8.34 -6.62 1.32
CA GLY A 94 -7.78 -6.84 -0.02
C GLY A 94 -8.69 -7.69 -0.91
N ILE A 95 -9.28 -8.76 -0.37
CA ILE A 95 -10.23 -9.61 -1.09
C ILE A 95 -11.50 -8.83 -1.43
N LEU A 96 -12.07 -8.09 -0.47
CA LEU A 96 -13.26 -7.26 -0.71
C LEU A 96 -13.02 -6.18 -1.76
N LEU A 97 -11.83 -5.57 -1.77
CA LEU A 97 -11.43 -4.63 -2.81
C LEU A 97 -11.30 -5.30 -4.18
N ALA A 98 -10.71 -6.50 -4.25
CA ALA A 98 -10.62 -7.27 -5.48
C ALA A 98 -12.01 -7.57 -6.06
N VAL A 99 -12.94 -8.05 -5.21
CA VAL A 99 -14.36 -8.26 -5.61
C VAL A 99 -14.95 -6.96 -6.16
N SER A 100 -14.79 -5.84 -5.44
CA SER A 100 -15.29 -4.54 -5.91
C SER A 100 -14.73 -4.15 -7.27
N TYR A 101 -13.44 -4.37 -7.53
CA TYR A 101 -12.80 -3.99 -8.79
C TYR A 101 -13.20 -4.90 -9.95
N VAL A 102 -13.37 -6.20 -9.72
CA VAL A 102 -13.93 -7.11 -10.72
C VAL A 102 -15.37 -6.69 -11.05
N MET A 103 -16.20 -6.40 -10.05
CA MET A 103 -17.56 -5.89 -10.31
C MET A 103 -17.57 -4.57 -11.07
N PHE A 104 -16.62 -3.67 -10.79
CA PHE A 104 -16.50 -2.43 -11.57
C PHE A 104 -16.13 -2.70 -13.03
N LYS A 105 -15.27 -3.68 -13.30
CA LYS A 105 -14.94 -4.09 -14.67
C LYS A 105 -16.19 -4.51 -15.43
N GLU A 106 -17.04 -5.36 -14.85
CA GLU A 106 -18.30 -5.77 -15.45
C GLU A 106 -19.21 -4.56 -15.76
N VAL A 107 -19.36 -3.64 -14.81
CA VAL A 107 -20.12 -2.39 -15.04
C VAL A 107 -19.54 -1.58 -16.21
N TYR A 108 -18.22 -1.51 -16.34
CA TYR A 108 -17.55 -0.74 -17.39
C TYR A 108 -17.55 -1.42 -18.77
N LEU A 109 -17.86 -2.71 -18.85
CA LEU A 109 -18.07 -3.43 -20.11
C LEU A 109 -19.47 -3.14 -20.67
N GLU A 110 -20.48 -3.03 -19.81
CA GLU A 110 -21.88 -2.84 -20.20
C GLU A 110 -22.29 -1.36 -20.33
N GLN A 111 -21.59 -0.45 -19.65
CA GLN A 111 -21.97 0.96 -19.55
C GLN A 111 -20.87 1.89 -20.05
N SER A 112 -21.27 3.09 -20.51
CA SER A 112 -20.31 4.15 -20.77
C SER A 112 -19.51 4.48 -19.51
N PHE A 113 -18.23 4.87 -19.68
CA PHE A 113 -17.33 5.10 -18.54
C PHE A 113 -17.92 6.05 -17.51
N PHE A 114 -18.41 7.21 -17.95
CA PHE A 114 -18.98 8.22 -17.06
C PHE A 114 -20.24 7.70 -16.36
N ASN A 115 -21.12 6.98 -17.07
CA ASN A 115 -22.33 6.44 -16.46
C ASN A 115 -21.98 5.40 -15.38
N GLY A 116 -21.19 4.39 -15.74
CA GLY A 116 -20.74 3.36 -14.80
C GLY A 116 -19.99 3.95 -13.61
N PHE A 117 -19.11 4.94 -13.85
CA PHE A 117 -18.34 5.58 -12.79
C PHE A 117 -19.23 6.35 -11.82
N MET A 118 -20.22 7.09 -12.32
CA MET A 118 -21.15 7.83 -11.47
C MET A 118 -21.97 6.88 -10.60
N TRP A 119 -22.45 5.76 -11.15
CA TRP A 119 -23.22 4.77 -10.39
C TRP A 119 -22.41 4.11 -9.27
N THR A 120 -21.12 3.80 -9.50
CA THR A 120 -20.29 3.24 -8.42
C THR A 120 -20.06 4.25 -7.29
N ARG A 121 -20.03 5.57 -7.59
CA ARG A 121 -19.93 6.62 -6.55
C ARG A 121 -21.23 6.85 -5.81
N VAL A 122 -22.36 6.83 -6.52
CA VAL A 122 -23.69 6.91 -5.90
C VAL A 122 -23.88 5.75 -4.93
N GLY A 123 -23.49 4.52 -5.31
CA GLY A 123 -23.54 3.36 -4.41
C GLY A 123 -22.70 3.56 -3.13
N GLY A 124 -21.47 4.05 -3.26
CA GLY A 124 -20.62 4.36 -2.09
C GLY A 124 -21.19 5.48 -1.21
N PHE A 125 -21.79 6.50 -1.81
CA PHE A 125 -22.48 7.57 -1.09
C PHE A 125 -23.69 7.03 -0.31
N LEU A 126 -24.53 6.20 -0.94
CA LEU A 126 -25.65 5.55 -0.29
C LEU A 126 -25.20 4.65 0.87
N PHE A 127 -24.12 3.89 0.70
CA PHE A 127 -23.56 3.08 1.78
C PHE A 127 -23.19 3.93 3.00
N VAL A 128 -22.54 5.08 2.79
CA VAL A 128 -22.21 6.02 3.89
C VAL A 128 -23.47 6.59 4.54
N LEU A 129 -24.53 6.88 3.78
CA LEU A 129 -25.81 7.30 4.34
C LEU A 129 -26.44 6.20 5.20
N LEU A 130 -26.37 4.93 4.77
CA LEU A 130 -26.83 3.80 5.56
C LEU A 130 -26.03 3.64 6.87
N MET A 131 -24.73 3.94 6.87
CA MET A 131 -23.93 3.97 8.10
C MET A 131 -24.45 4.98 9.13
N LEU A 132 -25.15 6.05 8.71
CA LEU A 132 -25.74 7.04 9.64
C LEU A 132 -26.98 6.50 10.38
N LEU A 133 -27.57 5.39 9.92
CA LEU A 133 -28.68 4.74 10.63
C LEU A 133 -28.20 4.09 11.94
N ILE A 134 -26.91 3.75 12.04
CA ILE A 134 -26.33 3.14 13.23
C ILE A 134 -26.06 4.25 14.28
N PRO A 135 -26.75 4.26 15.43
CA PRO A 135 -26.69 5.38 16.38
C PRO A 135 -25.29 5.64 16.94
N ALA A 136 -24.48 4.59 17.09
CA ALA A 136 -23.09 4.71 17.56
C ALA A 136 -22.23 5.50 16.57
N TRP A 137 -22.29 5.17 15.28
CA TRP A 137 -21.50 5.83 14.23
C TRP A 137 -21.99 7.25 13.98
N ARG A 138 -23.32 7.44 13.94
CA ARG A 138 -23.94 8.76 13.84
C ARG A 138 -23.42 9.72 14.92
N LYS A 139 -23.46 9.32 16.20
CA LYS A 139 -22.99 10.17 17.31
C LYS A 139 -21.51 10.54 17.15
N THR A 140 -20.67 9.60 16.76
CA THR A 140 -19.23 9.83 16.52
C THR A 140 -18.97 10.79 15.37
N ILE A 141 -19.70 10.63 14.26
CA ILE A 141 -19.59 11.51 13.09
C ILE A 141 -20.01 12.94 13.46
N PHE A 142 -21.17 13.11 14.10
CA PHE A 142 -21.67 14.45 14.46
C PHE A 142 -20.78 15.17 15.49
N ARG A 143 -20.22 14.45 16.46
CA ARG A 143 -19.24 15.01 17.42
C ARG A 143 -17.93 15.46 16.75
N SER A 144 -17.59 14.90 15.59
CA SER A 144 -16.39 15.32 14.86
C SER A 144 -16.51 16.73 14.27
N PHE A 145 -17.74 17.20 14.00
CA PHE A 145 -17.97 18.56 13.49
C PHE A 145 -17.91 19.63 14.59
N THR A 146 -18.22 19.29 15.85
CA THR A 146 -18.28 20.26 16.96
C THR A 146 -16.90 20.77 17.41
N HIS A 147 -15.82 20.08 17.06
CA HIS A 147 -14.45 20.50 17.40
C HIS A 147 -13.76 21.38 16.35
N ALA A 148 -14.46 21.79 15.29
CA ALA A 148 -13.94 22.74 14.30
C ALA A 148 -13.83 24.16 14.92
N LYS A 149 -12.74 24.41 15.65
CA LYS A 149 -12.42 25.74 16.22
C LYS A 149 -12.31 26.80 15.11
N LYS A 150 -12.62 28.06 15.46
CA LYS A 150 -12.58 29.25 14.58
C LYS A 150 -11.31 29.29 13.71
N PRO A 151 -11.44 29.62 12.41
CA PRO A 151 -10.31 29.58 11.48
C PRO A 151 -9.26 30.64 11.85
N SER A 152 -8.06 30.21 12.27
CA SER A 152 -6.89 31.10 12.28
C SER A 152 -6.21 31.07 10.90
N ARG A 153 -5.45 32.12 10.52
CA ARG A 153 -4.75 32.18 9.20
C ARG A 153 -3.90 30.95 8.88
N ARG A 154 -3.39 30.23 9.89
CA ARG A 154 -2.63 28.98 9.71
C ARG A 154 -3.53 27.82 9.26
N HIS A 155 -4.79 27.80 9.69
CA HIS A 155 -5.80 26.81 9.29
C HIS A 155 -6.26 26.98 7.83
N VAL A 156 -6.24 28.20 7.29
CA VAL A 156 -6.60 28.46 5.88
C VAL A 156 -5.56 27.84 4.93
N SER A 157 -4.27 27.96 5.24
CA SER A 157 -3.20 27.31 4.46
C SER A 157 -3.30 25.78 4.51
N THR A 158 -3.58 25.20 5.69
CA THR A 158 -3.82 23.75 5.83
C THR A 158 -5.09 23.30 5.11
N GLY A 159 -6.14 24.12 5.08
CA GLY A 159 -7.36 23.87 4.32
C GLY A 159 -7.12 23.80 2.81
N GLY A 160 -6.27 24.70 2.28
CA GLY A 160 -5.85 24.65 0.87
C GLY A 160 -5.13 23.34 0.51
N PHE A 161 -4.17 22.91 1.33
CA PHE A 161 -3.49 21.62 1.15
C PHE A 161 -4.44 20.43 1.24
N PHE A 162 -5.46 20.49 2.10
CA PHE A 162 -6.49 19.46 2.19
C PHE A 162 -7.32 19.35 0.90
N ILE A 163 -7.74 20.48 0.32
CA ILE A 163 -8.50 20.50 -0.93
C ILE A 163 -7.67 19.94 -2.08
N ILE A 164 -6.41 20.38 -2.24
CA ILE A 164 -5.50 19.87 -3.29
C ILE A 164 -5.35 18.36 -3.16
N ASN A 165 -5.08 17.85 -1.95
CA ASN A 165 -4.96 16.42 -1.70
C ASN A 165 -6.24 15.64 -2.08
N LYS A 166 -7.42 16.19 -1.81
CA LYS A 166 -8.70 15.57 -2.19
C LYS A 166 -8.94 15.57 -3.69
N ILE A 167 -8.62 16.67 -4.38
CA ILE A 167 -8.75 16.76 -5.85
C ILE A 167 -7.79 15.77 -6.51
N THR A 168 -6.51 15.74 -6.11
CA THR A 168 -5.53 14.80 -6.67
C THR A 168 -5.92 13.35 -6.41
N GLY A 169 -6.41 13.02 -5.20
CA GLY A 169 -6.92 11.69 -4.89
C GLY A 169 -8.16 11.32 -5.72
N GLY A 170 -9.08 12.27 -5.92
CA GLY A 170 -10.26 12.08 -6.78
C GLY A 170 -9.88 11.83 -8.24
N LEU A 171 -8.95 12.63 -8.78
CA LEU A 171 -8.45 12.48 -10.15
C LEU A 171 -7.71 11.15 -10.34
N SER A 172 -6.83 10.77 -9.40
CA SER A 172 -6.18 9.46 -9.39
C SER A 172 -7.22 8.33 -9.42
N SER A 173 -8.32 8.48 -8.67
CA SER A 173 -9.40 7.50 -8.65
C SER A 173 -10.14 7.40 -10.00
N ILE A 174 -10.36 8.52 -10.70
CA ILE A 174 -10.94 8.53 -12.06
C ILE A 174 -10.01 7.80 -13.04
N LEU A 175 -8.72 8.16 -13.03
CA LEU A 175 -7.72 7.56 -13.93
C LEU A 175 -7.55 6.05 -13.67
N LEU A 176 -7.56 5.62 -12.41
CA LEU A 176 -7.48 4.20 -12.05
C LEU A 176 -8.68 3.42 -12.57
N ASN A 177 -9.90 3.94 -12.41
CA ASN A 177 -11.10 3.28 -12.93
C ASN A 177 -11.11 3.28 -14.46
N LYS A 178 -10.58 4.33 -15.10
CA LYS A 178 -10.42 4.34 -16.55
C LYS A 178 -9.44 3.27 -17.02
N ALA A 179 -8.35 3.04 -16.27
CA ALA A 179 -7.42 1.95 -16.54
C ALA A 179 -8.08 0.57 -16.37
N PHE A 180 -8.95 0.37 -15.37
CA PHE A 180 -9.74 -0.87 -15.24
C PHE A 180 -10.67 -1.08 -16.43
N GLN A 181 -11.31 -0.03 -16.96
CA GLN A 181 -12.11 -0.17 -18.17
C GLN A 181 -11.24 -0.64 -19.35
N LEU A 182 -10.09 0.00 -19.58
CA LEU A 182 -9.25 -0.23 -20.76
C LEU A 182 -8.40 -1.52 -20.69
N GLY A 183 -8.05 -2.01 -19.51
CA GLY A 183 -7.11 -3.11 -19.32
C GLY A 183 -7.57 -4.18 -18.33
N SER A 184 -6.67 -5.12 -18.05
CA SER A 184 -6.87 -6.15 -17.02
C SER A 184 -6.86 -5.52 -15.62
N VAL A 185 -7.83 -5.90 -14.79
CA VAL A 185 -7.94 -5.42 -13.41
C VAL A 185 -6.76 -5.92 -12.59
N THR A 186 -6.32 -7.16 -12.85
CA THR A 186 -5.15 -7.75 -12.18
C THR A 186 -3.87 -6.99 -12.53
N LEU A 187 -3.62 -6.74 -13.82
CA LEU A 187 -2.42 -6.02 -14.24
C LEU A 187 -2.37 -4.61 -13.65
N VAL A 188 -3.45 -3.85 -13.76
CA VAL A 188 -3.53 -2.49 -13.23
C VAL A 188 -3.32 -2.47 -11.70
N ASN A 189 -3.90 -3.41 -10.96
CA ASN A 189 -3.70 -3.49 -9.50
C ASN A 189 -2.28 -3.91 -9.11
N SER A 190 -1.64 -4.78 -9.88
CA SER A 190 -0.24 -5.19 -9.63
C SER A 190 0.74 -4.01 -9.81
N MET A 191 0.43 -3.09 -10.72
CA MET A 191 1.25 -1.89 -10.97
C MET A 191 1.26 -0.89 -9.81
N VAL A 192 0.38 -1.04 -8.81
CA VAL A 192 0.40 -0.20 -7.60
C VAL A 192 1.75 -0.27 -6.88
N SER A 193 2.50 -1.37 -7.03
CA SER A 193 3.86 -1.47 -6.49
C SER A 193 4.82 -0.38 -7.01
N LEU A 194 4.58 0.20 -8.19
CA LEU A 194 5.37 1.35 -8.68
C LEU A 194 5.17 2.58 -7.80
N GLN A 195 4.02 2.73 -7.15
CA GLN A 195 3.76 3.84 -6.24
C GLN A 195 4.83 3.90 -5.14
N TYR A 196 5.30 2.76 -4.65
CA TYR A 196 6.34 2.72 -3.63
C TYR A 196 7.69 3.23 -4.15
N VAL A 197 8.02 2.95 -5.42
CA VAL A 197 9.23 3.47 -6.07
C VAL A 197 9.14 5.00 -6.18
N PHE A 198 7.99 5.52 -6.63
CA PHE A 198 7.78 6.96 -6.70
C PHE A 198 7.83 7.63 -5.32
N VAL A 199 7.24 7.03 -4.29
CA VAL A 199 7.32 7.55 -2.91
C VAL A 199 8.78 7.60 -2.45
N LEU A 200 9.56 6.54 -2.68
CA LEU A 200 10.98 6.52 -2.32
C LEU A 200 11.78 7.62 -3.03
N ILE A 201 11.56 7.82 -4.34
CA ILE A 201 12.20 8.89 -5.10
C ILE A 201 11.81 10.26 -4.56
N LEU A 202 10.52 10.50 -4.29
CA LEU A 202 10.02 11.77 -3.74
C LEU A 202 10.62 12.07 -2.38
N VAL A 203 10.70 11.06 -1.49
CA VAL A 203 11.32 11.20 -0.17
C VAL A 203 12.82 11.49 -0.31
N ALA A 204 13.53 10.78 -1.18
CA ALA A 204 14.96 11.01 -1.43
C ALA A 204 15.24 12.43 -1.98
N VAL A 205 14.41 12.92 -2.89
CA VAL A 205 14.50 14.30 -3.42
C VAL A 205 14.16 15.32 -2.34
N ALA A 206 13.10 15.10 -1.55
CA ALA A 206 12.69 15.99 -0.47
C ALA A 206 13.73 16.05 0.66
N ALA A 207 14.40 14.94 0.95
CA ALA A 207 15.47 14.85 1.94
C ALA A 207 16.66 15.76 1.59
N LYS A 208 16.94 16.01 0.30
CA LYS A 208 17.97 16.98 -0.10
C LYS A 208 17.65 18.41 0.35
N ARG A 209 16.36 18.81 0.36
CA ARG A 209 15.93 20.15 0.74
C ARG A 209 15.65 20.29 2.24
N ARG A 210 15.09 19.25 2.87
CA ARG A 210 14.68 19.24 4.27
C ARG A 210 15.10 17.93 4.96
N PRO A 211 16.42 17.70 5.15
CA PRO A 211 16.93 16.43 5.67
C PRO A 211 16.43 16.14 7.09
N LYS A 212 16.22 17.15 7.92
CA LYS A 212 15.69 16.97 9.28
C LYS A 212 14.30 16.31 9.35
N ILE A 213 13.52 16.39 8.26
CA ILE A 213 12.14 15.88 8.21
C ILE A 213 12.05 14.57 7.40
N PHE A 214 12.80 14.48 6.29
CA PHE A 214 12.66 13.39 5.32
C PHE A 214 13.87 12.48 5.20
N ALA A 215 14.97 12.74 5.91
CA ALA A 215 16.14 11.86 5.85
C ALA A 215 15.80 10.51 6.50
N GLU A 216 15.83 9.47 5.68
CA GLU A 216 15.68 8.10 6.12
C GLU A 216 17.03 7.58 6.63
N LYS A 217 17.09 7.14 7.89
CA LYS A 217 18.31 6.58 8.48
C LYS A 217 18.44 5.11 8.06
N LEU A 218 18.93 4.89 6.86
CA LEU A 218 19.11 3.55 6.29
C LEU A 218 20.56 3.08 6.39
N SER A 219 20.75 1.81 6.74
CA SER A 219 22.02 1.14 6.59
C SER A 219 22.31 0.85 5.10
N PHE A 220 23.55 0.46 4.80
CA PHE A 220 23.92 0.04 3.44
C PHE A 220 23.04 -1.10 2.93
N TRP A 221 22.69 -2.06 3.80
CA TRP A 221 21.87 -3.22 3.43
C TRP A 221 20.42 -2.84 3.14
N ASP A 222 19.87 -1.87 3.87
CA ASP A 222 18.52 -1.38 3.62
C ASP A 222 18.44 -0.66 2.26
N TRP A 223 19.48 0.11 1.90
CA TRP A 223 19.59 0.70 0.56
C TRP A 223 19.74 -0.36 -0.55
N ALA A 224 20.57 -1.37 -0.34
CA ALA A 224 20.73 -2.47 -1.30
C ALA A 224 19.42 -3.20 -1.54
N GLN A 225 18.66 -3.48 -0.48
CA GLN A 225 17.32 -4.08 -0.57
C GLN A 225 16.37 -3.22 -1.41
N LYS A 226 16.31 -1.90 -1.16
CA LYS A 226 15.44 -1.00 -1.92
C LYS A 226 15.83 -0.94 -3.40
N ILE A 227 17.12 -0.94 -3.72
CA ILE A 227 17.61 -0.98 -5.11
C ILE A 227 17.20 -2.30 -5.78
N ILE A 228 17.41 -3.43 -5.12
CA ILE A 228 16.97 -4.75 -5.63
C ILE A 228 15.45 -4.76 -5.85
N ALA A 229 14.67 -4.17 -4.94
CA ALA A 229 13.22 -4.04 -5.10
C ALA A 229 12.84 -3.26 -6.37
N ILE A 230 13.51 -2.13 -6.62
CA ILE A 230 13.28 -1.31 -7.82
C ILE A 230 13.59 -2.10 -9.08
N ILE A 231 14.70 -2.86 -9.10
CA ILE A 231 15.07 -3.71 -10.23
C ILE A 231 14.01 -4.79 -10.47
N ILE A 232 13.55 -5.47 -9.42
CA ILE A 232 12.48 -6.47 -9.51
C ILE A 232 11.19 -5.87 -10.06
N ILE A 233 10.79 -4.68 -9.57
CA ILE A 233 9.61 -3.97 -10.06
C ILE A 233 9.77 -3.59 -11.54
N ALA A 234 10.95 -3.11 -11.95
CA ALA A 234 11.23 -2.76 -13.33
C ALA A 234 11.15 -3.97 -14.27
N VAL A 235 11.70 -5.12 -13.87
CA VAL A 235 11.57 -6.38 -14.64
C VAL A 235 10.11 -6.83 -14.70
N GLY A 236 9.38 -6.77 -13.58
CA GLY A 236 7.95 -7.09 -13.53
C GLY A 236 7.13 -6.24 -14.49
N MET A 237 7.42 -4.94 -14.58
CA MET A 237 6.79 -4.03 -15.54
C MET A 237 7.01 -4.42 -16.99
N VAL A 238 8.24 -4.81 -17.35
CA VAL A 238 8.56 -5.27 -18.72
C VAL A 238 7.77 -6.53 -19.07
N PHE A 239 7.60 -7.44 -18.11
CA PHE A 239 6.86 -8.68 -18.32
C PHE A 239 5.35 -8.46 -18.46
N VAL A 240 4.79 -7.53 -17.70
CA VAL A 240 3.37 -7.12 -17.83
C VAL A 240 3.09 -6.47 -19.19
N SER A 241 4.10 -5.84 -19.82
CA SER A 241 3.96 -5.18 -21.11
C SER A 241 4.03 -6.14 -22.32
N LYS A 242 4.38 -7.41 -22.12
CA LYS A 242 4.49 -8.42 -23.17
C LYS A 242 3.23 -9.29 -23.23
#